data_AF-A0A178CAA8-F1
#
_entry.id   AF-A0A178CAA8-F1
#
_cell.length_a   1.000
_cell.length_b   1.000
_cell.length_c   1.000
_cell.angle_alpha   90.00
_cell.angle_beta   90.00
_cell.angle_gamma   90.00
#
_symmetry.space_group_name_H-M   'P 1'
#
loop_
_entity.id
_entity.type
_entity.pdbx_description
1 polymer ?
#
loop_
_entity_poly.entity_id
_entity_poly.type
_entity_poly.pdbx_seq_one_letter_code
_entity_poly.pdbx_strand_id
1 'polypeptide(L)'
;MASRGWMYTKMAAVVTPAEGEVFKRFNPDLQKRNLELREQRLKNNEEFVSKLIEYSKSDKPVWIVAAEAEKKEKADRIRKEAEEGTDRGSIREQMRRAQAEGK
;
A
#
# COMPACT_ATOMS: atom_id res chain seq x y z
N MET A 1 -44.38 -7.40 -21.21
CA MET A 1 -43.09 -6.97 -21.79
C MET A 1 -42.05 -6.96 -20.69
N ALA A 2 -41.24 -8.02 -20.55
CA ALA A 2 -40.12 -7.99 -19.62
C ALA A 2 -39.09 -6.99 -20.16
N SER A 3 -38.91 -5.88 -19.45
CA SER A 3 -37.97 -4.83 -19.81
C SER A 3 -36.57 -5.41 -20.02
N ARG A 4 -35.86 -4.94 -21.06
CA ARG A 4 -34.48 -5.31 -21.37
C ARG A 4 -33.54 -5.23 -20.14
N GLY A 5 -33.86 -4.38 -19.16
CA GLY A 5 -33.13 -4.28 -17.89
C GLY A 5 -33.07 -5.60 -17.10
N TRP A 6 -34.14 -6.41 -17.11
CA TRP A 6 -34.18 -7.66 -16.35
C TRP A 6 -33.28 -8.75 -16.97
N MET A 7 -33.10 -8.72 -18.29
CA MET A 7 -32.17 -9.62 -18.97
C MET A 7 -30.71 -9.30 -18.63
N TYR A 8 -30.32 -8.02 -18.57
CA TYR A 8 -28.95 -7.64 -18.21
C TYR A 8 -28.60 -7.99 -16.76
N THR A 9 -29.51 -7.77 -15.81
CA THR A 9 -29.28 -8.17 -14.41
C THR A 9 -29.12 -9.69 -14.27
N LYS A 10 -29.95 -10.46 -14.99
CA LYS A 10 -29.88 -11.93 -14.99
C LYS A 10 -28.61 -12.46 -15.66
N MET A 11 -28.14 -11.82 -16.73
CA MET A 11 -26.88 -12.18 -17.41
C MET A 11 -25.65 -11.80 -16.57
N ALA A 12 -25.62 -10.62 -15.95
CA ALA A 12 -24.53 -10.20 -15.07
C ALA A 12 -24.35 -11.14 -13.87
N ALA A 13 -25.46 -11.64 -13.30
CA ALA A 13 -25.43 -12.61 -12.20
C ALA A 13 -24.89 -14.00 -12.60
N VAL A 14 -24.89 -14.35 -13.89
CA VAL A 14 -24.31 -15.62 -14.39
C VAL A 14 -22.79 -15.50 -14.59
N VAL A 15 -22.30 -14.30 -14.88
CA VAL A 15 -20.88 -14.02 -15.14
C VAL A 15 -20.12 -13.64 -13.86
N THR A 16 -20.82 -13.03 -12.89
CA THR A 16 -20.21 -12.56 -11.65
C THR A 16 -20.35 -13.65 -10.59
N PRO A 17 -19.26 -14.31 -10.15
CA PRO A 17 -19.33 -15.35 -9.13
C PRO A 17 -19.91 -14.81 -7.82
N ALA A 18 -20.59 -15.67 -7.06
CA ALA A 18 -21.16 -15.29 -5.77
C ALA A 18 -20.06 -14.93 -4.75
N GLU A 19 -20.40 -14.16 -3.72
CA GLU A 19 -19.44 -13.77 -2.68
C GLU A 19 -18.73 -15.00 -2.08
N GLY A 20 -17.38 -14.98 -2.14
CA GLY A 20 -16.54 -16.06 -1.65
C GLY A 20 -16.45 -17.31 -2.53
N GLU A 21 -17.18 -17.40 -3.65
CA GLU A 21 -17.12 -18.55 -4.55
C GLU A 21 -15.73 -18.70 -5.21
N VAL A 22 -15.13 -17.59 -5.62
CA VAL A 22 -13.75 -17.56 -6.16
C VAL A 22 -12.74 -18.00 -5.11
N PHE A 23 -12.93 -17.57 -3.86
CA PHE A 23 -12.04 -17.90 -2.75
C PHE A 23 -12.04 -19.41 -2.47
N LYS A 24 -13.21 -20.06 -2.53
CA LYS A 24 -13.35 -21.52 -2.34
C LYS A 24 -12.61 -22.34 -3.41
N ARG A 25 -12.42 -21.78 -4.61
CA ARG A 25 -11.70 -22.43 -5.72
C ARG A 25 -10.17 -22.33 -5.60
N PHE A 26 -9.65 -21.51 -4.69
CA PHE A 26 -8.20 -21.39 -4.47
C PHE A 26 -7.62 -22.59 -3.73
N ASN A 27 -6.34 -22.90 -3.98
CA ASN A 27 -5.57 -23.87 -3.19
C ASN A 27 -5.54 -23.43 -1.70
N PRO A 28 -5.63 -24.35 -0.71
CA PRO A 28 -5.58 -24.05 0.72
C PRO A 28 -4.45 -23.10 1.15
N ASP A 29 -3.26 -23.18 0.56
CA ASP A 29 -2.16 -22.27 0.91
C ASP A 29 -2.44 -20.82 0.51
N LEU A 30 -3.07 -20.62 -0.66
CA LEU A 30 -3.51 -19.32 -1.11
C LEU A 30 -4.67 -18.80 -0.27
N GLN A 31 -5.57 -19.68 0.18
CA GLN A 31 -6.65 -19.28 1.08
C GLN A 31 -6.09 -18.71 2.39
N LYS A 32 -5.13 -19.41 3.01
CA LYS A 32 -4.45 -18.93 4.23
C LYS A 32 -3.74 -17.60 4.02
N ARG A 33 -2.90 -17.49 2.98
CA ARG A 33 -2.21 -16.24 2.61
C ARG A 33 -3.18 -15.09 2.36
N ASN A 34 -4.31 -15.32 1.70
CA ASN A 34 -5.31 -14.29 1.44
C ASN A 34 -5.99 -13.81 2.73
N LEU A 35 -6.21 -14.71 3.70
CA LEU A 35 -6.77 -14.35 5.00
C LEU A 35 -5.77 -13.55 5.84
N GLU A 36 -4.51 -13.99 5.91
CA GLU A 36 -3.43 -13.27 6.61
C GLU A 36 -3.21 -11.86 6.06
N LEU A 37 -3.19 -11.72 4.73
CA LEU A 37 -2.94 -10.44 4.08
C LEU A 37 -4.21 -9.57 3.93
N ARG A 38 -5.37 -10.05 4.37
CA ARG A 38 -6.66 -9.37 4.13
C ARG A 38 -6.66 -7.96 4.71
N GLU A 39 -6.28 -7.82 5.98
CA GLU A 39 -6.26 -6.52 6.67
C GLU A 39 -5.27 -5.57 6.01
N GLN A 40 -4.07 -6.07 5.68
CA GLN A 40 -3.06 -5.28 4.99
C GLN A 40 -3.55 -4.81 3.61
N ARG A 41 -4.25 -5.65 2.85
CA ARG A 41 -4.82 -5.27 1.55
C ARG A 41 -5.91 -4.22 1.68
N LEU A 42 -6.78 -4.32 2.69
CA LEU A 42 -7.80 -3.31 2.96
C LEU A 42 -7.16 -1.96 3.27
N LYS A 43 -6.20 -1.94 4.19
CA LYS A 43 -5.46 -0.73 4.53
C LYS A 43 -4.73 -0.12 3.33
N ASN A 44 -4.02 -0.95 2.55
CA ASN A 44 -3.32 -0.49 1.35
C ASN A 44 -4.29 0.07 0.30
N ASN A 45 -5.48 -0.52 0.18
CA ASN A 45 -6.51 -0.04 -0.74
C ASN A 45 -7.08 1.31 -0.29
N GLU A 46 -7.38 1.48 0.99
CA GLU A 46 -7.82 2.75 1.56
C GLU A 46 -6.78 3.85 1.36
N GLU A 47 -5.50 3.56 1.63
CA GLU A 47 -4.40 4.50 1.40
C GLU A 47 -4.26 4.86 -0.08
N PHE A 48 -4.37 3.87 -0.97
CA PHE A 48 -4.30 4.08 -2.42
C PHE A 48 -5.45 4.98 -2.92
N VAL A 49 -6.68 4.70 -2.50
CA VAL A 49 -7.86 5.52 -2.87
C VAL A 49 -7.72 6.94 -2.33
N SER A 50 -7.23 7.09 -1.10
CA SER A 50 -6.95 8.41 -0.51
C SER A 50 -5.93 9.19 -1.33
N LYS A 51 -4.80 8.57 -1.72
CA LYS A 51 -3.78 9.19 -2.60
C LYS A 51 -4.35 9.55 -3.97
N LEU A 52 -5.19 8.70 -4.56
CA LEU A 52 -5.85 9.00 -5.84
C LEU A 52 -6.77 10.21 -5.75
N ILE A 53 -7.58 10.30 -4.69
CA ILE A 53 -8.45 11.45 -4.43
C ILE A 53 -7.60 12.71 -4.31
N GLU A 54 -6.48 12.65 -3.59
CA GLU A 54 -5.58 13.78 -3.45
C GLU A 54 -4.97 14.20 -4.80
N TYR A 55 -4.51 13.25 -5.61
CA TYR A 55 -3.92 13.55 -6.92
C TYR A 55 -4.94 14.09 -7.92
N SER A 56 -6.21 13.68 -7.81
CA SER A 56 -7.28 14.19 -8.67
C SER A 56 -7.60 15.67 -8.46
N LYS A 57 -7.15 16.27 -7.34
CA LYS A 57 -7.31 17.71 -7.09
C LYS A 57 -6.33 18.57 -7.90
N SER A 58 -5.32 17.96 -8.52
CA SER A 58 -4.37 18.67 -9.37
C SER A 58 -4.88 18.77 -10.81
N ASP A 59 -4.55 19.87 -11.47
CA ASP A 59 -4.82 20.06 -12.91
C ASP A 59 -3.94 19.18 -13.81
N LYS A 60 -2.91 18.54 -13.25
CA LYS A 60 -2.03 17.61 -13.97
C LYS A 60 -2.67 16.22 -14.07
N PRO A 61 -2.36 15.43 -15.11
CA PRO A 61 -2.74 14.02 -15.16
C PRO A 61 -2.25 13.26 -13.92
N VAL A 62 -3.11 12.39 -13.37
CA VAL A 62 -2.85 11.65 -12.12
C VAL A 62 -1.52 10.90 -12.13
N TRP A 63 -1.11 10.33 -13.27
CA TRP A 63 0.17 9.60 -13.37
C TRP A 63 1.39 10.51 -13.22
N ILE A 64 1.32 11.78 -13.61
CA ILE A 64 2.42 12.74 -13.45
C ILE A 64 2.56 13.11 -11.97
N VAL A 65 1.43 13.43 -11.32
CA VAL A 65 1.41 13.77 -9.89
C VAL A 65 1.87 12.59 -9.03
N ALA A 66 1.44 11.37 -9.36
CA ALA A 66 1.89 10.15 -8.69
C ALA A 66 3.41 9.95 -8.83
N ALA A 67 3.97 10.16 -10.03
CA ALA A 67 5.42 10.05 -10.25
C ALA A 67 6.21 11.15 -9.49
N GLU A 68 5.68 12.37 -9.41
CA GLU A 68 6.27 13.45 -8.60
C GLU A 68 6.24 13.10 -7.11
N ALA A 69 5.13 12.56 -6.61
CA ALA A 69 4.98 12.11 -5.23
C ALA A 69 5.94 10.96 -4.89
N GLU A 70 6.09 9.98 -5.79
CA GLU A 70 7.03 8.87 -5.59
C GLU A 70 8.49 9.35 -5.55
N LYS A 71 8.87 10.30 -6.41
CA LYS A 71 10.21 10.92 -6.38
C LYS A 71 10.46 11.63 -5.06
N LYS A 72 9.45 12.34 -4.53
CA LYS A 72 9.54 13.02 -3.25
C LYS A 72 9.67 12.03 -2.09
N GLU A 73 8.84 10.99 -2.02
CA GLU A 73 8.94 9.94 -0.99
C GLU A 73 10.31 9.25 -1.01
N LYS A 74 10.85 8.95 -2.19
CA LYS A 74 12.20 8.35 -2.30
C LYS A 74 13.29 9.27 -1.78
N ALA A 75 13.23 10.56 -2.12
CA ALA A 75 14.19 11.55 -1.65
C ALA A 75 14.11 11.73 -0.12
N ASP A 76 12.90 11.80 0.42
CA ASP A 76 12.67 11.93 1.86
C ASP A 76 13.13 10.68 2.62
N ARG A 77 12.96 9.49 2.05
CA ARG A 77 13.47 8.24 2.63
C ARG A 77 15.00 8.22 2.69
N ILE A 78 15.67 8.59 1.60
CA ILE A 78 17.14 8.66 1.56
C ILE A 78 17.66 9.68 2.59
N ARG A 79 17.00 10.84 2.72
CA ARG A 79 17.37 11.85 3.72
C ARG A 79 17.24 11.31 5.15
N LYS A 80 16.12 10.67 5.48
CA LYS A 80 15.91 10.05 6.79
C LYS A 80 16.94 8.96 7.09
N GLU A 81 17.24 8.10 6.12
CA GLU A 81 18.26 7.06 6.28
C GLU A 81 19.66 7.66 6.53
N ALA A 82 20.00 8.78 5.87
CA ALA A 82 21.25 9.48 6.10
C ALA A 82 21.31 10.12 7.51
N GLU A 83 20.23 10.77 7.94
CA GLU A 83 20.10 11.37 9.29
C GLU A 83 20.22 10.29 10.38
N GLU A 84 19.48 9.19 10.27
CA GLU A 84 19.57 8.05 11.19
C GLU A 84 20.98 7.44 11.22
N GLY A 85 21.65 7.39 10.07
CA GLY A 85 23.04 6.94 9.96
C GLY A 85 24.01 7.84 10.73
N THR A 86 23.86 9.16 10.61
CA THR A 86 24.67 10.13 11.34
C THR A 86 24.43 10.08 12.85
N ASP A 87 23.18 9.92 13.28
CA ASP A 87 22.81 9.80 14.70
C ASP A 87 23.36 8.51 15.32
N ARG A 88 23.28 7.38 14.61
CA ARG A 88 23.90 6.13 15.07
C ARG A 88 25.41 6.25 15.19
N GLY A 89 26.05 6.97 14.27
CA GLY A 89 27.49 7.23 14.31
C GLY A 89 27.89 8.08 15.52
N SER A 90 27.15 9.16 15.79
CA SER A 90 27.41 10.06 16.91
C SER A 90 27.17 9.40 18.27
N ILE A 91 26.13 8.58 18.42
CA ILE A 91 25.86 7.78 19.61
C ILE A 91 27.01 6.78 19.85
N ARG A 92 27.46 6.08 18.80
CA ARG A 92 28.54 5.09 18.91
C ARG A 92 29.86 5.74 19.33
N GLU A 93 30.16 6.93 18.83
CA GLU A 93 31.38 7.66 19.17
C GLU A 93 31.33 8.20 20.61
N GLN A 94 30.17 8.69 21.08
CA GLN A 94 29.97 9.07 22.48
C GLN A 94 30.15 7.89 23.43
N MET A 95 29.60 6.71 23.10
CA MET A 95 29.78 5.49 23.89
C MET A 95 31.24 5.05 23.95
N ARG A 96 32.00 5.21 22.85
CA ARG A 96 33.44 4.90 22.80
C ARG A 96 34.25 5.83 23.71
N ARG A 97 33.94 7.14 23.71
CA ARG A 97 34.62 8.13 24.57
C ARG A 97 34.32 7.89 26.06
N ALA A 98 33.06 7.64 26.41
CA ALA A 98 32.66 7.31 27.78
C ALA A 98 33.34 6.03 28.31
N GLN A 99 33.57 5.03 27.45
CA GLN A 99 34.31 3.81 27.80
C GLN A 99 35.83 4.04 27.96
N ALA A 100 36.40 5.03 27.28
CA ALA A 100 37.81 5.38 27.38
C ALA A 100 38.10 6.25 28.62
N GLU A 101 37.17 7.09 29.04
CA GLU A 101 37.28 7.94 30.25
C GLU A 101 36.98 7.19 31.55
N GLY A 102 36.35 6.01 31.47
CA GLY A 102 36.04 5.15 32.63
C GLY A 102 37.11 4.11 32.99
N LYS A 103 38.33 4.24 32.44
CA LYS A 103 39.49 3.36 32.69
C LYS A 103 40.63 4.16 33.30
#